data_AF-A0A5T8B9S6-F1
#
_entry.id   AF-A0A5T8B9S6-F1
#
_cell.length_a   1.000
_cell.length_b   1.000
_cell.length_c   1.000
_cell.angle_alpha   90.00
_cell.angle_beta   90.00
_cell.angle_gamma   90.00
#
_symmetry.space_group_name_H-M   'P 1'
#
loop_
_entity.id
_entity.type
_entity.pdbx_description
1 polymer ?
#
loop_
_entity_poly.entity_id
_entity_poly.type
_entity_poly.pdbx_seq_one_letter_code
_entity_poly.pdbx_strand_id
1 'polypeptide(L)'
;MAVMMENTLTLREFTAVRKNLEDISETRADLWTLLCLTRTMITRLIHLKYQDIHDDEIVLPGHGKFAEKRLSPGPAIRKIVVRRRAGFPDDIYLFQSHSNRVKAVARPSRSTGRFKKRPWE
;
A
#
# COMPACT_ATOMS: atom_id res chain seq x y z
N MET A 1 -29.85 -0.63 -15.10
CA MET A 1 -30.00 -1.11 -13.71
C MET A 1 -29.03 -2.27 -13.54
N ALA A 2 -27.80 -2.01 -13.11
CA ALA A 2 -26.80 -3.06 -12.96
C ALA A 2 -27.09 -3.87 -11.70
N VAL A 3 -27.38 -5.15 -11.88
CA VAL A 3 -27.45 -6.16 -10.83
C VAL A 3 -26.07 -6.25 -10.17
N MET A 4 -25.90 -5.61 -9.01
CA MET A 4 -24.73 -5.84 -8.16
C MET A 4 -25.00 -7.13 -7.38
N MET A 5 -24.74 -8.29 -7.99
CA MET A 5 -24.73 -9.58 -7.30
C MET A 5 -23.76 -9.50 -6.11
N GLU A 6 -24.26 -9.91 -4.95
CA GLU A 6 -23.55 -9.92 -3.67
C GLU A 6 -22.38 -10.92 -3.70
N ASN A 7 -21.21 -10.47 -4.15
CA ASN A 7 -19.96 -11.23 -4.08
C ASN A 7 -19.31 -11.04 -2.70
N THR A 8 -20.00 -11.49 -1.64
CA THR A 8 -19.51 -11.45 -0.27
C THR A 8 -18.49 -12.57 -0.05
N LEU A 9 -17.23 -12.20 0.16
CA LEU A 9 -16.18 -13.13 0.57
C LEU A 9 -16.56 -13.80 1.89
N THR A 10 -16.49 -15.13 1.93
CA THR A 10 -16.55 -15.87 3.19
C THR A 10 -15.31 -15.58 4.04
N LEU A 11 -15.40 -15.81 5.35
CA LEU A 11 -14.25 -15.64 6.24
C LEU A 11 -13.06 -16.51 5.80
N ARG A 12 -13.33 -17.74 5.34
CA ARG A 12 -12.30 -18.67 4.85
C ARG A 12 -11.57 -18.11 3.64
N GLU A 13 -12.31 -17.60 2.65
CA GLU A 13 -11.72 -17.00 1.44
C GLU A 13 -10.95 -15.74 1.78
N PHE A 14 -11.50 -14.89 2.65
CA PHE A 14 -10.82 -13.70 3.14
C PHE A 14 -9.46 -14.05 3.76
N THR A 15 -9.42 -15.03 4.67
CA THR A 15 -8.19 -15.46 5.33
C THR A 15 -7.22 -16.10 4.35
N ALA A 16 -7.70 -16.90 3.39
CA ALA A 16 -6.85 -17.52 2.37
C ALA A 16 -6.15 -16.47 1.49
N VAL A 17 -6.89 -15.47 1.01
CA VAL A 17 -6.32 -14.37 0.23
C VAL A 17 -5.34 -13.55 1.06
N ARG A 18 -5.70 -13.22 2.32
CA ARG A 18 -4.82 -12.47 3.22
C ARG A 18 -3.49 -13.20 3.44
N LYS A 19 -3.52 -14.51 3.67
CA LYS A 19 -2.30 -15.32 3.86
C LYS A 19 -1.41 -15.29 2.61
N ASN A 20 -1.99 -15.51 1.43
CA ASN A 20 -1.24 -15.46 0.17
C ASN A 20 -0.60 -14.07 -0.07
N LEU A 21 -1.25 -12.99 0.36
CA LEU A 21 -0.68 -11.64 0.27
C LEU A 21 0.43 -11.42 1.30
N GLU A 22 0.29 -11.98 2.50
CA GLU A 22 1.28 -11.87 3.58
C GLU A 22 2.60 -12.53 3.18
N ASP A 23 2.55 -13.68 2.50
CA ASP A 23 3.71 -14.37 1.93
C ASP A 23 4.48 -13.51 0.90
N ILE A 24 3.83 -12.53 0.27
CA ILE A 24 4.43 -11.64 -0.72
C ILE A 24 4.85 -10.31 -0.09
N SER A 25 3.99 -9.72 0.73
CA SER A 25 4.18 -8.41 1.36
C SER A 25 3.12 -8.16 2.43
N GLU A 26 3.56 -8.04 3.68
CA GLU A 26 2.70 -7.66 4.80
C GLU A 26 1.92 -6.35 4.53
N THR A 27 2.56 -5.34 3.93
CA THR A 27 1.89 -4.10 3.51
C THR A 27 0.72 -4.34 2.55
N ARG A 28 0.85 -5.30 1.61
CA ARG A 28 -0.25 -5.63 0.69
C ARG A 28 -1.38 -6.37 1.41
N ALA A 29 -1.04 -7.27 2.33
CA ALA A 29 -2.04 -7.99 3.14
C ALA A 29 -2.85 -7.02 4.03
N ASP A 30 -2.19 -6.03 4.61
CA ASP A 30 -2.84 -5.02 5.44
C ASP A 30 -3.70 -4.05 4.65
N LEU A 31 -3.21 -3.58 3.49
CA LEU A 31 -3.98 -2.74 2.57
C LEU A 31 -5.24 -3.45 2.09
N TRP A 32 -5.12 -4.73 1.72
CA TRP A 32 -6.26 -5.58 1.36
C TRP A 32 -7.26 -5.72 2.51
N THR A 33 -6.76 -5.94 3.73
CA THR A 33 -7.62 -6.04 4.91
C THR A 33 -8.42 -4.76 5.13
N LEU A 34 -7.78 -3.58 5.07
CA LEU A 34 -8.49 -2.30 5.20
C LEU A 34 -9.51 -2.11 4.07
N LEU A 35 -9.14 -2.43 2.83
CA LEU A 35 -10.03 -2.35 1.67
C LEU A 35 -11.34 -3.12 1.90
N CYS A 36 -11.25 -4.36 2.38
CA CYS A 36 -12.42 -5.19 2.67
C CYS A 36 -13.25 -4.65 3.84
N LEU A 37 -12.62 -4.21 4.92
CA LEU A 37 -13.31 -3.76 6.12
C LEU A 37 -14.00 -2.40 5.94
N THR A 38 -13.37 -1.46 5.23
CA THR A 38 -13.88 -0.08 5.12
C THR A 38 -14.69 0.16 3.85
N ARG A 39 -14.64 -0.79 2.89
CA ARG A 39 -15.20 -0.65 1.53
C ARG A 39 -14.83 0.69 0.89
N THR A 40 -13.58 1.09 1.08
CA THR A 40 -13.06 2.38 0.59
C THR A 40 -12.21 2.10 -0.63
N MET A 41 -12.29 2.96 -1.65
CA MET A 41 -11.46 2.79 -2.83
C MET A 41 -9.96 2.79 -2.49
N ILE A 42 -9.23 1.85 -3.10
CA ILE A 42 -7.80 1.65 -2.86
C ILE A 42 -6.99 2.94 -3.05
N THR A 43 -7.36 3.78 -4.03
CA THR A 43 -6.70 5.07 -4.30
C THR A 43 -6.75 6.04 -3.13
N ARG A 44 -7.74 5.91 -2.23
CA ARG A 44 -7.79 6.74 -1.01
C ARG A 44 -6.94 6.13 0.10
N LEU A 45 -6.94 4.80 0.21
CA LEU A 45 -6.20 4.09 1.24
C LEU A 45 -4.68 4.19 1.06
N ILE A 46 -4.18 4.14 -0.18
CA ILE A 46 -2.73 4.27 -0.43
C ILE A 46 -2.19 5.68 -0.12
N HIS A 47 -3.05 6.69 -0.06
CA HIS A 47 -2.71 8.06 0.34
C HIS A 47 -2.94 8.34 1.82
N LEU A 48 -3.45 7.38 2.60
CA LEU A 48 -3.72 7.55 4.03
C LEU A 48 -2.41 7.75 4.80
N LYS A 49 -2.29 8.87 5.50
CA LYS A 49 -1.13 9.20 6.34
C LYS A 49 -1.46 8.96 7.79
N TYR A 50 -0.43 8.77 8.61
CA TYR A 50 -0.65 8.63 10.05
C TYR A 50 -1.23 9.89 10.72
N GLN A 51 -0.98 11.08 10.18
CA GLN A 51 -1.57 12.32 10.69
C GLN A 51 -3.10 12.36 10.53
N ASP A 52 -3.66 11.56 9.60
CA ASP A 52 -5.10 11.50 9.35
C ASP A 52 -5.78 10.40 10.20
N ILE A 53 -5.02 9.75 11.11
CA ILE A 53 -5.49 8.70 12.00
C ILE A 53 -5.50 9.23 13.42
N HIS A 54 -6.68 9.24 14.03
CA HIS A 54 -6.92 9.66 15.40
C HIS A 54 -7.42 8.48 16.23
N ASP A 55 -7.52 8.69 17.54
CA ASP A 55 -7.93 7.63 18.46
C ASP A 55 -9.34 7.11 18.17
N ASP A 56 -10.28 7.91 17.66
CA ASP A 56 -11.66 7.45 17.41
C ASP A 56 -12.05 7.37 15.94
N GLU A 57 -11.23 7.93 15.05
CA GLU A 57 -11.55 8.01 13.64
C GLU A 57 -10.32 8.00 12.71
N ILE A 58 -10.56 7.58 11.47
CA ILE A 58 -9.66 7.78 10.34
C ILE A 58 -10.32 8.78 9.41
N VAL A 59 -9.64 9.89 9.17
CA VAL A 59 -10.08 10.92 8.23
C VAL A 59 -9.45 10.61 6.88
N LEU A 60 -10.26 10.31 5.88
CA LEU A 60 -9.81 10.27 4.50
C LEU A 60 -10.11 11.65 3.90
N PRO A 61 -9.09 12.48 3.61
CA PRO A 61 -9.32 13.81 3.08
C PRO A 61 -9.98 13.74 1.69
N GLY A 62 -10.67 14.83 1.33
CA GLY A 62 -11.17 15.00 -0.02
C GLY A 62 -10.02 15.14 -1.02
N HIS A 63 -10.17 14.56 -2.21
CA HIS A 63 -9.20 14.69 -3.28
C HIS A 63 -9.86 14.56 -4.65
N GLY A 64 -9.74 15.60 -5.49
CA GLY A 64 -10.43 15.68 -6.77
C GLY A 64 -11.94 15.54 -6.58
N LYS A 65 -12.53 14.48 -7.16
CA LYS A 65 -13.96 14.17 -7.06
C LYS A 65 -14.41 13.50 -5.75
N PHE A 66 -13.47 13.11 -4.89
CA PHE A 66 -13.82 12.45 -3.63
C PHE A 66 -14.03 13.49 -2.54
N ALA A 67 -15.21 13.48 -1.93
CA ALA A 67 -15.46 14.18 -0.68
C ALA A 67 -14.66 13.53 0.47
N GLU A 68 -14.46 14.30 1.54
CA GLU A 68 -13.96 13.77 2.81
C GLU A 68 -14.83 12.59 3.28
N LYS A 69 -14.20 11.58 3.88
CA LYS A 69 -14.90 10.44 4.49
C LYS A 69 -14.24 10.13 5.81
N ARG A 70 -15.04 10.06 6.86
CA ARG A 70 -14.61 9.59 8.18
C ARG A 70 -14.97 8.14 8.36
N LEU A 71 -14.07 7.38 8.97
CA LEU A 71 -14.25 5.97 9.28
C LEU A 71 -14.04 5.80 10.78
N SER A 72 -14.92 5.06 11.45
CA SER A 72 -14.64 4.60 12.80
C SER A 72 -13.88 3.26 12.74
N PRO A 73 -12.59 3.21 13.13
CA PRO A 73 -11.79 2.01 12.96
C PRO A 73 -12.16 0.96 14.02
N GLY A 74 -12.60 -0.21 13.56
CA GLY A 74 -12.77 -1.37 14.42
C GLY A 74 -11.44 -1.92 14.97
N PRO A 75 -11.48 -2.86 15.93
CA PRO A 75 -10.28 -3.40 16.59
C PRO A 75 -9.22 -3.96 15.63
N ALA A 76 -9.64 -4.58 14.53
CA ALA A 76 -8.72 -5.13 13.52
C ALA A 76 -7.90 -4.03 12.83
N ILE A 77 -8.53 -2.91 12.47
CA ILE A 77 -7.87 -1.76 11.83
C ILE A 77 -6.87 -1.13 12.81
N ARG A 78 -7.27 -0.94 14.07
CA ARG A 78 -6.41 -0.40 15.13
C ARG A 78 -5.15 -1.22 15.33
N LYS A 79 -5.29 -2.56 15.37
CA LYS A 79 -4.14 -3.48 15.47
C LYS A 79 -3.17 -3.32 14.31
N ILE A 80 -3.67 -3.16 13.08
CA ILE A 80 -2.83 -2.91 11.90
C ILE A 80 -2.07 -1.59 12.06
N VAL A 81 -2.76 -0.51 12.41
CA VAL A 81 -2.14 0.82 12.58
C VAL A 81 -1.03 0.79 13.62
N VAL A 82 -1.32 0.24 14.82
CA VAL A 82 -0.34 0.16 15.91
C VAL A 82 0.88 -0.65 15.51
N ARG A 83 0.67 -1.85 14.94
CA ARG A 83 1.77 -2.71 14.50
C ARG A 83 2.63 -2.03 13.44
N ARG A 84 2.02 -1.40 12.44
CA ARG A 84 2.75 -0.72 11.36
C ARG A 84 3.50 0.51 11.85
N ARG A 85 2.92 1.31 12.75
CA ARG A 85 3.58 2.48 13.34
C ARG A 85 4.79 2.07 14.17
N ALA A 86 4.68 0.98 14.92
CA ALA A 86 5.79 0.44 15.71
C ALA A 86 6.92 -0.12 14.82
N GLY A 87 6.56 -0.81 13.73
CA GLY A 87 7.55 -1.39 12.80
C GLY A 87 8.25 -0.37 11.89
N PHE A 88 7.55 0.72 11.53
CA PHE A 88 8.04 1.75 10.62
C PHE A 88 7.70 3.15 11.15
N PRO A 89 8.41 3.63 12.19
CA PRO A 89 8.08 4.89 12.86
C PRO A 89 8.24 6.13 11.98
N ASP A 90 9.14 6.07 10.99
CA ASP A 90 9.47 7.17 10.07
C ASP A 90 8.57 7.22 8.82
N ASP A 91 7.68 6.25 8.65
CA ASP A 91 6.75 6.25 7.51
C ASP A 91 5.76 7.40 7.63
N ILE A 92 5.53 8.12 6.52
CA ILE A 92 4.52 9.18 6.44
C ILE A 92 3.16 8.55 6.14
N TYR A 93 3.13 7.62 5.18
CA TYR A 93 1.94 6.89 4.75
C TYR A 93 1.77 5.61 5.53
N LEU A 94 0.53 5.26 5.90
CA LEU A 94 0.25 3.99 6.57
C LEU A 94 0.75 2.82 5.71
N PHE A 95 0.48 2.84 4.40
CA PHE A 95 0.87 1.77 3.46
C PHE A 95 2.08 2.14 2.59
N GLN A 96 3.14 2.64 3.21
CA GLN A 96 4.40 2.86 2.51
C GLN A 96 5.06 1.53 2.13
N SER A 97 5.64 1.48 0.93
CA SER A 97 6.35 0.30 0.43
C SER A 97 7.80 0.31 0.88
N HIS A 98 8.24 -0.80 1.48
CA HIS A 98 9.65 -1.06 1.83
C HIS A 98 10.31 -2.07 0.87
N SER A 99 9.68 -2.33 -0.28
CA SER A 99 10.21 -3.29 -1.26
C SER A 99 11.55 -2.82 -1.85
N ASN A 100 12.60 -3.61 -1.66
CA ASN A 100 13.98 -3.34 -2.13
C ASN A 100 14.19 -3.43 -3.67
N ARG A 101 13.15 -3.36 -4.51
CA ARG A 101 13.25 -3.67 -5.96
C ARG A 101 14.20 -2.76 -6.75
N VAL A 102 14.58 -1.59 -6.22
CA VAL A 102 15.52 -0.67 -6.88
C VAL A 102 16.99 -0.92 -6.49
N LYS A 103 17.29 -1.71 -5.46
CA LYS A 103 18.69 -2.04 -5.09
C LYS A 103 19.27 -3.22 -5.89
N ALA A 104 18.47 -3.91 -6.70
CA ALA A 104 18.88 -5.13 -7.40
C ALA A 104 19.37 -4.92 -8.86
N VAL A 105 19.37 -3.71 -9.42
CA VAL A 105 19.88 -3.47 -10.78
C VAL A 105 20.69 -2.18 -10.87
N ALA A 106 21.85 -2.18 -10.23
CA ALA A 106 23.01 -1.47 -10.75
C ALA A 106 24.10 -2.51 -11.03
N ARG A 107 23.86 -3.41 -11.99
CA ARG A 107 24.97 -4.10 -12.64
C ARG A 107 25.67 -3.05 -13.49
N PRO A 108 26.95 -2.73 -13.27
CA PRO A 108 27.66 -1.89 -14.21
C PRO A 108 27.75 -2.68 -15.52
N SER A 109 27.00 -2.30 -16.53
CA SER A 109 27.35 -2.70 -17.89
C SER A 109 28.75 -2.15 -18.11
N ARG A 110 29.75 -3.03 -18.23
CA ARG A 110 31.04 -2.67 -18.83
C ARG A 110 30.73 -2.19 -20.24
N SER A 111 30.50 -0.89 -20.41
CA SER A 111 30.70 -0.23 -21.68
C SER A 111 32.21 -0.21 -21.88
N THR A 112 32.73 -1.27 -22.50
CA THR A 112 34.07 -1.28 -23.07
C THR A 112 34.04 -0.32 -24.27
N GLY A 113 34.01 0.98 -23.99
CA GLY A 113 34.15 2.03 -24.97
C GLY A 113 35.59 2.05 -25.44
N ARG A 114 35.89 1.28 -26.50
CA ARG A 114 37.14 1.39 -27.23
C ARG A 114 37.13 2.75 -27.95
N PHE A 115 37.64 3.78 -27.29
CA PHE A 115 38.00 5.05 -27.92
C PHE A 115 39.10 4.76 -28.96
N LYS A 116 38.72 4.56 -30.23
CA LYS A 116 39.64 4.76 -31.34
C LYS A 116 39.72 6.26 -31.59
N LYS A 117 40.81 6.89 -31.15
CA LYS A 117 41.22 8.20 -31.67
C LYS A 117 41.43 8.05 -33.18
N ARG A 118 40.73 8.84 -33.99
CA ARG A 118 41.14 9.12 -35.37
C ARG A 118 41.96 10.40 -35.34
N PRO A 119 43.21 10.41 -35.82
CA PRO A 119 43.91 11.64 -36.11
C PRO A 119 43.39 12.19 -37.45
N TRP A 120 43.37 13.50 -37.55
CA TRP A 120 43.12 14.29 -38.76
C TRP A 120 44.29 14.08 -39.73
N GLU A 121 44.00 13.47 -40.88
CA GLU A 121 44.52 13.73 -42.24
C GLU A 121 43.83 12.77 -43.23
#